data_AF-A0A7X6PG49-F1
#
_entry.id   AF-A0A7X6PG49-F1
#
_cell.length_a   1.000
_cell.length_b   1.000
_cell.length_c   1.000
_cell.angle_alpha   90.00
_cell.angle_beta   90.00
_cell.angle_gamma   90.00
#
_symmetry.space_group_name_H-M   'P 1'
#
loop_
_entity.id
_entity.type
_entity.pdbx_description
1 polymer ?
#
loop_
_entity_poly.entity_id
_entity_poly.type
_entity_poly.pdbx_seq_one_letter_code
_entity_poly.pdbx_strand_id
1 'polypeptide(L)'
;MKKQLLILTIFLIYGSANIVDACTTFIISERYTPDGKPVLYKHRDTGVTDNALAVFSDGKYNYIGLFNSDKSWNTELWGGFNSAGFAIMNSVAYNKNIGDTTSLADQEGKIMKLALQNCATVGDFEKLLTDLPKPLGVDTNFGVIDAHGGAAYFETGNFSFEKIDANDPAAAPYGYLIRTNHAFTGPVDKGHGYIRYSTANEALYGAVAMNKYDPQYLISNISRNLRHSLTGVNLRDELPEDNMREKFVHFEDFIPRHSSASAICVVGAKAGEDPLCTVMWTLCGFPLTTAVVPVWLTEDKTLPAAVSMKDDLHSPLCDAALLLKDRCFPVKRGSGSKYLNLAALLNSRNTGILQLLETFENEIFKKAYELIRSAPGRKPDDKRIRDYYKWLDDHIADSYRSLSGFETAHKHNLPDEFIDPPREFSVMPFWFWNDTLRDAEIIRQIADFESHGVYGFVIHPRVGLPQNVKWLGPEMIRAMNVAIGEAARRNMYVILYDEGMYPSGSSSGQVVEKNPAHAARGLAKIDLKEGEEPRLEEGWKLITIAERPGNNRTAVI
;
A
#
# COMPACT_ATOMS: atom_id res chain seq x y z
N MET A 1 19.11 -32.00 -47.35
CA MET A 1 19.54 -30.63 -47.00
C MET A 1 18.37 -29.90 -46.37
N LYS A 2 18.56 -29.49 -45.12
CA LYS A 2 17.57 -28.89 -44.21
C LYS A 2 17.17 -27.48 -44.71
N LYS A 3 15.87 -27.17 -44.74
CA LYS A 3 15.39 -25.79 -44.60
C LYS A 3 14.85 -25.64 -43.17
N GLN A 4 15.57 -24.88 -42.37
CA GLN A 4 15.24 -24.57 -40.99
C GLN A 4 14.07 -23.59 -40.95
N LEU A 5 13.01 -23.95 -40.23
CA LEU A 5 11.99 -23.03 -39.75
C LEU A 5 12.40 -22.65 -38.33
N LEU A 6 12.93 -21.43 -38.16
CA LEU A 6 13.26 -20.88 -36.85
C LEU A 6 12.00 -20.21 -36.29
N ILE A 7 11.27 -20.90 -35.42
CA ILE A 7 10.21 -20.30 -34.60
C ILE A 7 10.91 -19.62 -33.43
N LEU A 8 10.92 -18.29 -33.43
CA LEU A 8 11.39 -17.48 -32.32
C LEU A 8 10.25 -17.38 -31.30
N THR A 9 10.21 -18.30 -30.34
CA THR A 9 9.32 -18.17 -29.17
C THR A 9 9.98 -17.19 -28.21
N ILE A 10 9.51 -15.94 -28.22
CA ILE A 10 9.86 -14.95 -27.19
C ILE A 10 9.22 -15.42 -25.88
N PHE A 11 10.03 -15.97 -24.97
CA PHE A 11 9.64 -16.12 -23.57
C PHE A 11 9.53 -14.71 -22.97
N LEU A 12 8.31 -14.16 -22.94
CA LEU A 12 7.97 -13.13 -21.98
C LEU A 12 8.00 -13.79 -20.60
N ILE A 13 9.16 -13.71 -19.93
CA ILE A 13 9.25 -13.94 -18.49
C ILE A 13 8.52 -12.74 -17.86
N TYR A 14 7.22 -12.89 -17.64
CA TYR A 14 6.53 -12.10 -16.64
C TYR A 14 7.18 -12.46 -15.30
N GLY A 15 8.11 -11.61 -14.84
CA GLY A 15 8.56 -11.63 -13.47
C GLY A 15 7.40 -11.23 -12.58
N SER A 16 6.56 -12.19 -12.20
CA SER A 16 5.77 -12.06 -10.99
C SER A 16 6.78 -11.94 -9.85
N ALA A 17 6.95 -10.73 -9.31
CA ALA A 17 7.65 -10.53 -8.06
C ALA A 17 6.87 -11.34 -7.01
N ASN A 18 7.34 -12.55 -6.70
CA ASN A 18 6.86 -13.31 -5.56
C ASN A 18 7.12 -12.43 -4.34
N ILE A 19 6.06 -11.99 -3.67
CA ILE A 19 6.16 -11.24 -2.42
C ILE A 19 6.74 -12.23 -1.41
N VAL A 20 8.03 -12.08 -1.11
CA VAL A 20 8.73 -12.84 -0.08
C VAL A 20 8.07 -12.50 1.27
N ASP A 21 7.61 -13.51 2.02
CA ASP A 21 7.04 -13.32 3.35
C ASP A 21 8.10 -12.70 4.26
N ALA A 22 7.86 -11.49 4.76
CA ALA A 22 8.88 -10.65 5.39
C ALA A 22 8.69 -10.54 6.92
N CYS A 23 8.27 -11.60 7.61
CA CYS A 23 7.91 -11.55 9.03
C CYS A 23 9.05 -11.08 9.97
N THR A 24 8.70 -10.40 11.07
CA THR A 24 9.60 -10.03 12.17
C THR A 24 9.05 -10.59 13.47
N THR A 25 9.84 -11.38 14.17
CA THR A 25 9.39 -12.09 15.37
C THR A 25 10.40 -11.99 16.49
N PHE A 26 9.92 -12.09 17.73
CA PHE A 26 10.79 -12.25 18.90
C PHE A 26 10.08 -12.98 20.03
N ILE A 27 10.86 -13.50 20.96
CA ILE A 27 10.39 -14.01 22.25
C ILE A 27 11.21 -13.37 23.37
N ILE A 28 10.60 -13.20 24.54
CA ILE A 28 11.22 -12.68 25.75
C ILE A 28 11.01 -13.70 26.87
N SER A 29 12.10 -14.11 27.52
CA SER A 29 12.07 -15.03 28.64
C SER A 29 11.41 -14.38 29.87
N GLU A 30 10.60 -15.17 30.58
CA GLU A 30 10.00 -14.75 31.85
C GLU A 30 11.05 -14.36 32.92
N ARG A 31 12.30 -14.81 32.78
CA ARG A 31 13.38 -14.50 33.74
C ARG A 31 13.78 -13.02 33.71
N TYR A 32 13.40 -12.30 32.66
CA TYR A 32 13.81 -10.92 32.41
C TYR A 32 12.64 -9.93 32.39
N THR A 33 11.39 -10.41 32.30
CA THR A 33 10.21 -9.54 32.36
C THR A 33 9.88 -9.19 33.81
N PRO A 34 9.46 -7.94 34.11
CA PRO A 34 9.20 -7.49 35.48
C PRO A 34 8.08 -8.24 36.20
N ASP A 35 7.09 -8.74 35.46
CA ASP A 35 5.96 -9.51 35.97
C ASP A 35 6.21 -11.03 35.96
N GLY A 36 7.36 -11.46 35.43
CA GLY A 36 7.72 -12.86 35.30
C GLY A 36 6.87 -13.60 34.27
N LYS A 37 6.35 -12.92 33.25
CA LYS A 37 5.56 -13.52 32.17
C LYS A 37 6.36 -13.57 30.87
N PRO A 38 6.39 -14.71 30.16
CA PRO A 38 7.07 -14.77 28.86
C PRO A 38 6.25 -14.02 27.81
N VAL A 39 6.94 -13.45 26.81
CA VAL A 39 6.30 -12.73 25.70
C VAL A 39 6.69 -13.39 24.38
N LEU A 40 5.72 -13.59 23.50
CA LEU A 40 5.91 -14.02 22.13
C LEU A 40 5.30 -13.00 21.20
N TYR A 41 6.05 -12.57 20.19
CA TYR A 41 5.62 -11.51 19.29
C TYR A 41 5.84 -11.89 17.85
N LYS A 42 4.86 -11.61 17.00
CA LYS A 42 4.96 -11.73 15.55
C LYS A 42 4.36 -10.52 14.87
N HIS A 43 5.17 -9.87 14.04
CA HIS A 43 4.73 -8.98 12.97
C HIS A 43 4.70 -9.79 11.67
N ARG A 44 3.53 -9.87 11.04
CA ARG A 44 3.30 -10.70 9.86
C ARG A 44 3.24 -9.86 8.60
N ASP A 45 4.17 -10.15 7.69
CA ASP A 45 4.18 -9.63 6.33
C ASP A 45 3.89 -10.77 5.36
N THR A 46 2.91 -10.58 4.47
CA THR A 46 2.50 -11.59 3.50
C THR A 46 1.78 -11.00 2.29
N GLY A 47 1.59 -11.80 1.24
CA GLY A 47 0.71 -11.48 0.12
C GLY A 47 -0.78 -11.55 0.47
N VAL A 48 -1.16 -12.28 1.53
CA VAL A 48 -2.57 -12.46 1.95
C VAL A 48 -2.89 -11.51 3.12
N THR A 49 -3.28 -10.29 2.80
CA THR A 49 -3.45 -9.22 3.79
C THR A 49 -4.73 -9.31 4.62
N ASP A 50 -5.66 -10.17 4.21
CA ASP A 50 -6.93 -10.37 4.90
C ASP A 50 -6.79 -11.53 5.89
N ASN A 51 -6.93 -11.21 7.18
CA ASN A 51 -6.73 -12.15 8.28
C ASN A 51 -7.90 -12.06 9.28
N ALA A 52 -8.09 -13.12 10.05
CA ALA A 52 -9.07 -13.18 11.12
C ALA A 52 -8.64 -14.14 12.23
N LEU A 53 -9.29 -14.04 13.39
CA LEU A 53 -9.14 -14.99 14.50
C LEU A 53 -10.25 -16.03 14.50
N ALA A 54 -9.92 -17.23 14.96
CA ALA A 54 -10.90 -18.27 15.25
C ALA A 54 -10.45 -19.14 16.42
N VAL A 55 -11.42 -19.77 17.08
CA VAL A 55 -11.20 -20.69 18.21
C VAL A 55 -11.54 -22.11 17.78
N PHE A 56 -10.70 -23.06 18.15
CA PHE A 56 -10.88 -24.46 17.83
C PHE A 56 -10.80 -25.35 19.08
N SER A 57 -11.45 -26.50 18.98
CA SER A 57 -11.45 -27.58 19.98
C SER A 57 -11.30 -28.94 19.29
N ASP A 58 -10.50 -28.98 18.24
CA ASP A 58 -10.29 -30.15 17.38
C ASP A 58 -9.01 -30.95 17.76
N GLY A 59 -8.47 -30.70 18.95
CA GLY A 59 -7.28 -31.36 19.50
C GLY A 59 -7.36 -31.59 21.01
N LYS A 60 -6.23 -31.93 21.64
CA LYS A 60 -6.10 -32.11 23.09
C LYS A 60 -6.36 -30.81 23.86
N TYR A 61 -5.99 -29.67 23.27
CA TYR A 61 -6.17 -28.35 23.86
C TYR A 61 -7.06 -27.47 22.96
N ASN A 62 -7.88 -26.62 23.59
CA ASN A 62 -8.56 -25.55 22.87
C ASN A 62 -7.54 -24.47 22.51
N TYR A 63 -7.68 -23.83 21.36
CA TYR A 63 -6.73 -22.80 20.94
C TYR A 63 -7.36 -21.68 20.13
N ILE A 64 -6.74 -20.50 20.20
CA ILE A 64 -7.02 -19.36 19.35
C ILE A 64 -5.88 -19.27 18.34
N GLY A 65 -6.22 -19.10 17.07
CA GLY A 65 -5.26 -18.88 16.00
C GLY A 65 -5.58 -17.65 15.17
N LEU A 66 -4.54 -17.10 14.55
CA LEU A 66 -4.63 -16.13 13.45
C LEU A 66 -4.59 -16.88 12.12
N PHE A 67 -5.55 -16.62 11.24
CA PHE A 67 -5.76 -17.34 9.99
C PHE A 67 -5.76 -16.38 8.80
N ASN A 68 -5.46 -16.91 7.62
CA ASN A 68 -5.79 -16.23 6.37
C ASN A 68 -7.30 -16.32 6.12
N SER A 69 -7.88 -15.24 5.60
CA SER A 69 -9.26 -15.15 5.16
C SER A 69 -9.41 -15.71 3.74
N ASP A 70 -9.34 -17.03 3.59
CA ASP A 70 -9.44 -17.72 2.30
C ASP A 70 -10.23 -19.05 2.38
N LYS A 71 -10.44 -19.73 1.25
CA LYS A 71 -11.25 -20.97 1.19
C LYS A 71 -10.66 -22.13 2.00
N SER A 72 -9.37 -22.09 2.30
CA SER A 72 -8.62 -23.07 3.08
C SER A 72 -8.30 -22.58 4.50
N TRP A 73 -8.96 -21.51 4.95
CA TRP A 73 -8.61 -20.78 6.17
C TRP A 73 -8.44 -21.64 7.41
N ASN A 74 -9.15 -22.77 7.53
CA ASN A 74 -9.12 -23.62 8.72
C ASN A 74 -8.03 -24.71 8.71
N THR A 75 -7.18 -24.76 7.67
CA THR A 75 -6.16 -25.81 7.52
C THR A 75 -4.79 -25.42 8.07
N GLU A 76 -4.48 -24.12 8.09
CA GLU A 76 -3.18 -23.56 8.44
C GLU A 76 -3.35 -22.34 9.34
N LEU A 77 -2.47 -22.15 10.32
CA LEU A 77 -2.50 -20.98 11.18
C LEU A 77 -1.17 -20.26 11.24
N TRP A 78 -1.18 -18.95 11.49
CA TRP A 78 -0.02 -18.07 11.40
C TRP A 78 0.47 -17.53 12.74
N GLY A 79 -0.08 -18.04 13.84
CA GLY A 79 0.32 -17.76 15.21
C GLY A 79 -0.86 -17.90 16.15
N GLY A 80 -0.61 -18.15 17.43
CA GLY A 80 -1.68 -18.33 18.41
C GLY A 80 -1.21 -18.95 19.72
N PHE A 81 -2.18 -19.30 20.56
CA PHE A 81 -1.94 -19.97 21.84
C PHE A 81 -3.09 -20.92 22.21
N ASN A 82 -2.81 -21.88 23.10
CA ASN A 82 -3.76 -22.89 23.54
C ASN A 82 -4.08 -22.82 25.04
N SER A 83 -5.02 -23.65 25.47
CA SER A 83 -5.52 -23.71 26.85
C SER A 83 -4.51 -24.26 27.87
N ALA A 84 -3.37 -24.80 27.41
CA ALA A 84 -2.24 -25.17 28.27
C ALA A 84 -1.24 -24.02 28.43
N GLY A 85 -1.50 -22.84 27.86
CA GLY A 85 -0.61 -21.69 27.88
C GLY A 85 0.61 -21.83 26.96
N PHE A 86 0.60 -22.80 26.05
CA PHE A 86 1.59 -22.91 24.98
C PHE A 86 1.20 -21.97 23.85
N ALA A 87 2.17 -21.18 23.37
CA ALA A 87 2.00 -20.27 22.24
C ALA A 87 3.09 -20.50 21.20
N ILE A 88 2.74 -20.30 19.93
CA ILE A 88 3.63 -20.52 18.80
C ILE A 88 3.44 -19.46 17.72
N MET A 89 4.54 -19.14 17.05
CA MET A 89 4.56 -18.37 15.82
C MET A 89 5.75 -18.80 14.95
N ASN A 90 5.82 -18.28 13.72
CA ASN A 90 6.96 -18.52 12.85
C ASN A 90 7.37 -17.29 12.03
N SER A 91 8.59 -17.36 11.49
CA SER A 91 9.09 -16.56 10.35
C SER A 91 9.84 -17.49 9.39
N VAL A 92 9.63 -17.37 8.08
CA VAL A 92 10.34 -18.16 7.06
C VAL A 92 11.83 -17.80 7.07
N ALA A 93 12.73 -18.77 7.15
CA ALA A 93 14.17 -18.55 7.28
C ALA A 93 14.90 -18.38 5.93
N TYR A 94 14.45 -19.03 4.84
CA TYR A 94 15.07 -18.96 3.49
C TYR A 94 16.52 -19.45 3.37
N ASN A 95 17.17 -19.84 4.46
CA ASN A 95 18.57 -20.27 4.47
C ASN A 95 18.79 -21.60 5.19
N LYS A 96 17.74 -22.37 5.54
CA LYS A 96 17.94 -23.71 6.13
C LYS A 96 18.08 -24.80 5.07
N ASN A 97 17.42 -24.66 3.92
CA ASN A 97 17.35 -25.72 2.92
C ASN A 97 18.25 -25.47 1.70
N ILE A 98 19.36 -24.72 1.86
CA ILE A 98 20.26 -24.40 0.74
C ILE A 98 20.90 -25.68 0.20
N GLY A 99 20.65 -25.97 -1.09
CA GLY A 99 21.14 -27.17 -1.76
C GLY A 99 20.24 -28.41 -1.58
N ASP A 100 19.16 -28.30 -0.82
CA ASP A 100 18.13 -29.33 -0.73
C ASP A 100 17.22 -29.30 -1.98
N THR A 101 16.86 -30.47 -2.50
CA THR A 101 16.01 -30.65 -3.69
C THR A 101 14.61 -31.18 -3.36
N THR A 102 14.24 -31.20 -2.09
CA THR A 102 12.93 -31.64 -1.62
C THR A 102 11.81 -30.79 -2.22
N SER A 103 10.77 -31.44 -2.73
CA SER A 103 9.62 -30.77 -3.35
C SER A 103 8.47 -30.45 -2.38
N LEU A 104 8.45 -31.10 -1.21
CA LEU A 104 7.47 -30.80 -0.17
C LEU A 104 7.84 -29.44 0.46
N ALA A 105 6.88 -28.53 0.53
CA ALA A 105 7.04 -27.18 1.07
C ALA A 105 5.73 -26.71 1.73
N ASP A 106 5.75 -25.51 2.31
CA ASP A 106 4.59 -24.80 2.86
C ASP A 106 3.81 -25.65 3.88
N GLN A 107 4.52 -26.23 4.85
CA GLN A 107 3.92 -27.03 5.94
C GLN A 107 3.95 -26.31 7.29
N GLU A 108 4.48 -25.09 7.36
CA GLU A 108 4.65 -24.31 8.59
C GLU A 108 3.32 -24.10 9.31
N GLY A 109 2.28 -23.70 8.57
CA GLY A 109 0.96 -23.43 9.11
C GLY A 109 0.28 -24.67 9.70
N LYS A 110 0.46 -25.83 9.05
CA LYS A 110 -0.07 -27.11 9.53
C LYS A 110 0.66 -27.63 10.76
N ILE A 111 2.00 -27.48 10.80
CA ILE A 111 2.81 -27.89 11.96
C ILE A 111 2.45 -27.01 13.18
N MET A 112 2.30 -25.70 13.01
CA MET A 112 1.85 -24.83 14.11
C MET A 112 0.44 -25.19 14.60
N LYS A 113 -0.48 -25.53 13.68
CA LYS A 113 -1.81 -26.04 14.05
C LYS A 113 -1.72 -27.32 14.87
N LEU A 114 -0.92 -28.28 14.42
CA LEU A 114 -0.70 -29.52 15.15
C LEU A 114 -0.07 -29.29 16.53
N ALA A 115 0.84 -28.32 16.65
CA ALA A 115 1.45 -27.93 17.91
C ALA A 115 0.43 -27.34 18.89
N LEU A 116 -0.41 -26.38 18.45
CA LEU A 116 -1.46 -25.82 19.31
C LEU A 116 -2.49 -26.88 19.74
N GLN A 117 -2.75 -27.88 18.91
CA GLN A 117 -3.63 -28.99 19.24
C GLN A 117 -3.06 -29.92 20.32
N ASN A 118 -1.73 -30.06 20.46
CA ASN A 118 -1.13 -31.18 21.21
C ASN A 118 -0.07 -30.81 22.25
N CYS A 119 0.62 -29.69 22.11
CA CYS A 119 1.75 -29.31 22.96
C CYS A 119 1.30 -28.46 24.16
N ALA A 120 1.85 -28.73 25.34
CA ALA A 120 1.74 -27.86 26.51
C ALA A 120 3.05 -27.15 26.83
N THR A 121 4.18 -27.71 26.39
CA THR A 121 5.53 -27.21 26.70
C THR A 121 6.40 -27.07 25.46
N VAL A 122 7.48 -26.29 25.57
CA VAL A 122 8.59 -26.25 24.61
C VAL A 122 9.16 -27.65 24.36
N GLY A 123 9.23 -28.49 25.40
CA GLY A 123 9.66 -29.89 25.28
C GLY A 123 8.71 -30.76 24.45
N ASP A 124 7.39 -30.55 24.58
CA ASP A 124 6.42 -31.25 23.74
C ASP A 124 6.58 -30.87 22.27
N PHE A 125 6.87 -29.59 21.98
CA PHE A 125 7.07 -29.13 20.60
C PHE A 125 8.38 -29.65 20.00
N GLU A 126 9.46 -29.69 20.78
CA GLU A 126 10.73 -30.32 20.39
C GLU A 126 10.52 -31.80 20.05
N LYS A 127 9.74 -32.51 20.89
CA LYS A 127 9.37 -33.90 20.62
C LYS A 127 8.51 -34.04 19.36
N LEU A 128 7.53 -33.16 19.16
CA LEU A 128 6.69 -33.15 17.97
C LEU A 128 7.53 -33.00 16.70
N LEU A 129 8.43 -32.01 16.66
CA LEU A 129 9.34 -31.82 15.52
C LEU A 129 10.26 -33.02 15.30
N THR A 130 10.69 -33.70 16.36
CA THR A 130 11.52 -34.91 16.27
C THR A 130 10.74 -36.07 15.65
N ASP A 131 9.53 -36.32 16.13
CA ASP A 131 8.71 -37.48 15.77
C ASP A 131 8.04 -37.37 14.39
N LEU A 132 7.78 -36.15 13.91
CA LEU A 132 7.14 -35.93 12.62
C LEU A 132 7.94 -36.58 11.47
N PRO A 133 7.27 -37.21 10.48
CA PRO A 133 7.97 -37.82 9.35
C PRO A 133 8.75 -36.76 8.57
N LYS A 134 9.95 -37.13 8.12
CA LYS A 134 10.81 -36.27 7.30
C LYS A 134 10.65 -36.60 5.81
N PRO A 135 10.78 -35.63 4.89
CA PRO A 135 11.02 -34.21 5.15
C PRO A 135 9.82 -33.50 5.78
N LEU A 136 10.07 -32.49 6.61
CA LEU A 136 9.03 -31.66 7.22
C LEU A 136 8.33 -30.75 6.21
N GLY A 137 9.03 -30.36 5.14
CA GLY A 137 8.52 -29.43 4.14
C GLY A 137 8.47 -27.99 4.64
N VAL A 138 9.49 -27.56 5.39
CA VAL A 138 9.58 -26.22 5.98
C VAL A 138 10.99 -25.63 5.87
N ASP A 139 11.07 -24.30 5.80
CA ASP A 139 12.32 -23.51 5.93
C ASP A 139 12.03 -22.32 6.86
N THR A 140 12.09 -22.53 8.18
CA THR A 140 11.39 -21.65 9.12
C THR A 140 12.05 -21.56 10.49
N ASN A 141 11.84 -20.45 11.17
CA ASN A 141 12.12 -20.27 12.58
C ASN A 141 10.79 -20.34 13.34
N PHE A 142 10.53 -21.41 14.09
CA PHE A 142 9.39 -21.47 15.01
C PHE A 142 9.78 -20.88 16.36
N GLY A 143 9.09 -19.84 16.82
CA GLY A 143 9.24 -19.33 18.19
C GLY A 143 8.10 -19.80 19.07
N VAL A 144 8.42 -20.30 20.26
CA VAL A 144 7.45 -20.83 21.21
C VAL A 144 7.71 -20.32 22.62
N ILE A 145 6.63 -20.15 23.37
CA ILE A 145 6.64 -19.94 24.83
C ILE A 145 5.63 -20.87 25.48
N ASP A 146 5.81 -21.17 26.77
CA ASP A 146 4.85 -21.96 27.54
C ASP A 146 4.63 -21.43 28.97
N ALA A 147 3.59 -21.93 29.63
CA ALA A 147 3.24 -21.59 31.02
C ALA A 147 4.14 -22.25 32.08
N HIS A 148 5.17 -22.98 31.66
CA HIS A 148 6.15 -23.66 32.52
C HIS A 148 7.52 -22.95 32.51
N GLY A 149 7.61 -21.77 31.91
CA GLY A 149 8.82 -20.95 31.81
C GLY A 149 9.71 -21.27 30.62
N GLY A 150 9.25 -22.12 29.69
CA GLY A 150 9.92 -22.38 28.42
C GLY A 150 9.76 -21.21 27.45
N ALA A 151 10.87 -20.82 26.81
CA ALA A 151 10.89 -19.87 25.71
C ALA A 151 12.04 -20.23 24.75
N ALA A 152 11.74 -20.64 23.52
CA ALA A 152 12.78 -21.05 22.58
C ALA A 152 12.41 -20.80 21.12
N TYR A 153 13.45 -20.67 20.28
CA TYR A 153 13.33 -20.81 18.83
C TYR A 153 13.78 -22.19 18.36
N PHE A 154 13.11 -22.71 17.34
CA PHE A 154 13.49 -23.91 16.59
C PHE A 154 13.75 -23.50 15.13
N GLU A 155 15.02 -23.35 14.77
CA GLU A 155 15.44 -23.06 13.40
C GLU A 155 15.43 -24.35 12.58
N THR A 156 14.41 -24.51 11.76
CA THR A 156 13.96 -25.80 11.22
C THR A 156 14.07 -25.83 9.70
N GLY A 157 14.81 -26.81 9.19
CA GLY A 157 14.80 -27.19 7.78
C GLY A 157 14.03 -28.48 7.55
N ASN A 158 14.15 -29.05 6.37
CA ASN A 158 13.40 -30.26 5.99
C ASN A 158 13.71 -31.48 6.86
N PHE A 159 14.96 -31.66 7.29
CA PHE A 159 15.41 -32.91 7.93
C PHE A 159 15.86 -32.75 9.37
N SER A 160 16.20 -31.53 9.80
CA SER A 160 16.72 -31.25 11.14
C SER A 160 16.29 -29.86 11.62
N PHE A 161 16.47 -29.63 12.91
CA PHE A 161 16.30 -28.32 13.53
C PHE A 161 17.37 -28.10 14.59
N GLU A 162 17.64 -26.84 14.90
CA GLU A 162 18.41 -26.44 16.07
C GLU A 162 17.53 -25.62 17.02
N LYS A 163 17.66 -25.93 18.31
CA LYS A 163 16.94 -25.24 19.39
C LYS A 163 17.83 -24.15 20.00
N ILE A 164 17.29 -22.95 20.13
CA ILE A 164 17.93 -21.82 20.78
C ILE A 164 17.03 -21.39 21.94
N ASP A 165 17.48 -21.62 23.18
CA ASP A 165 16.73 -21.34 24.39
C ASP A 165 16.92 -19.88 24.82
N ALA A 166 15.83 -19.12 24.96
CA ALA A 166 15.87 -17.73 25.43
C ALA A 166 16.20 -17.63 26.93
N ASN A 167 16.17 -18.73 27.66
CA ASN A 167 16.59 -18.80 29.06
C ASN A 167 18.11 -18.99 29.22
N ASP A 168 18.84 -19.31 28.15
CA ASP A 168 20.29 -19.41 28.15
C ASP A 168 20.91 -18.00 27.99
N PRO A 169 21.63 -17.47 29.01
CA PRO A 169 22.27 -16.16 28.91
C PRO A 169 23.33 -16.05 27.80
N ALA A 170 23.89 -17.18 27.34
CA ALA A 170 24.81 -17.16 26.20
C ALA A 170 24.09 -16.89 24.87
N ALA A 171 22.86 -17.39 24.73
CA ALA A 171 22.03 -17.17 23.55
C ALA A 171 21.24 -15.85 23.61
N ALA A 172 20.73 -15.50 24.78
CA ALA A 172 19.87 -14.34 25.03
C ALA A 172 20.41 -13.50 26.20
N PRO A 173 21.54 -12.79 26.05
CA PRO A 173 22.17 -12.03 27.14
C PRO A 173 21.29 -10.89 27.69
N TYR A 174 20.33 -10.42 26.89
CA TYR A 174 19.33 -9.41 27.29
C TYR A 174 17.94 -10.00 27.51
N GLY A 175 17.82 -11.33 27.58
CA GLY A 175 16.57 -12.03 27.86
C GLY A 175 15.60 -12.17 26.69
N TYR A 176 15.99 -11.77 25.47
CA TYR A 176 15.17 -11.91 24.27
C TYR A 176 15.94 -12.54 23.11
N LEU A 177 15.19 -13.17 22.19
CA LEU A 177 15.69 -13.66 20.91
C LEU A 177 14.83 -13.06 19.79
N ILE A 178 15.44 -12.68 18.67
CA ILE A 178 14.76 -12.11 17.50
C ILE A 178 15.01 -13.01 16.29
N ARG A 179 13.99 -13.25 15.48
CA ARG A 179 14.11 -13.85 14.16
C ARG A 179 13.32 -13.07 13.12
N THR A 180 14.00 -12.68 12.05
CA THR A 180 13.35 -12.20 10.82
C THR A 180 13.39 -13.32 9.78
N ASN A 181 13.77 -13.02 8.54
CA ASN A 181 13.72 -13.99 7.46
C ASN A 181 15.05 -14.68 7.19
N HIS A 182 15.71 -15.08 8.27
CA HIS A 182 16.94 -15.87 8.27
C HIS A 182 17.04 -16.65 9.57
N ALA A 183 17.61 -17.84 9.49
CA ALA A 183 18.11 -18.64 10.60
C ALA A 183 19.57 -18.24 10.90
N PHE A 184 19.94 -18.17 12.17
CA PHE A 184 21.33 -17.91 12.59
C PHE A 184 22.22 -19.16 12.48
N THR A 185 21.61 -20.35 12.47
CA THR A 185 22.28 -21.63 12.24
C THR A 185 22.38 -21.98 10.75
N GLY A 186 21.71 -21.21 9.87
CA GLY A 186 21.86 -21.31 8.43
C GLY A 186 23.09 -20.55 7.90
N PRO A 187 23.45 -20.69 6.61
CA PRO A 187 24.54 -19.93 6.02
C PRO A 187 24.30 -18.42 6.11
N VAL A 188 25.35 -17.71 6.51
CA VAL A 188 25.39 -16.25 6.66
C VAL A 188 25.13 -15.58 5.31
N ASP A 189 24.43 -14.44 5.33
CA ASP A 189 24.10 -13.60 4.15
C ASP A 189 23.30 -14.31 3.04
N LYS A 190 22.63 -15.42 3.36
CA LYS A 190 21.76 -16.15 2.42
C LYS A 190 20.27 -16.03 2.70
N GLY A 191 19.88 -15.39 3.79
CA GLY A 191 18.48 -15.10 4.09
C GLY A 191 18.10 -13.65 3.78
N HIS A 192 17.05 -13.17 4.42
CA HIS A 192 16.46 -11.84 4.23
C HIS A 192 16.14 -11.15 5.57
N GLY A 193 15.71 -9.88 5.50
CA GLY A 193 15.18 -9.17 6.67
C GLY A 193 16.23 -8.64 7.66
N TYR A 194 17.49 -8.46 7.22
CA TYR A 194 18.58 -7.96 8.06
C TYR A 194 18.34 -6.54 8.60
N ILE A 195 17.79 -5.64 7.77
CA ILE A 195 17.45 -4.26 8.17
C ILE A 195 16.39 -4.27 9.28
N ARG A 196 15.34 -5.07 9.11
CA ARG A 196 14.30 -5.25 10.13
C ARG A 196 14.84 -5.86 11.42
N TYR A 197 15.75 -6.82 11.31
CA TYR A 197 16.41 -7.40 12.49
C TYR A 197 17.14 -6.32 13.27
N SER A 198 17.94 -5.47 12.60
CA SER A 198 18.64 -4.36 13.26
C SER A 198 17.65 -3.38 13.89
N THR A 199 16.59 -2.97 13.17
CA THR A 199 15.56 -2.06 13.70
C THR A 199 14.86 -2.66 14.93
N ALA A 200 14.49 -3.94 14.90
CA ALA A 200 13.84 -4.63 16.01
C ALA A 200 14.79 -4.78 17.21
N ASN A 201 16.07 -5.08 16.96
CA ASN A 201 17.07 -5.18 18.01
C ASN A 201 17.30 -3.84 18.71
N GLU A 202 17.40 -2.74 17.95
CA GLU A 202 17.51 -1.39 18.52
C GLU A 202 16.29 -1.02 19.37
N ALA A 203 15.08 -1.36 18.89
CA ALA A 203 13.84 -1.11 19.63
C ALA A 203 13.74 -1.94 20.92
N LEU A 204 14.08 -3.23 20.87
CA LEU A 204 14.05 -4.13 22.03
C LEU A 204 15.15 -3.81 23.03
N TYR A 205 16.35 -3.44 22.57
CA TYR A 205 17.40 -2.96 23.46
C TYR A 205 16.95 -1.71 24.25
N GLY A 206 16.27 -0.77 23.57
CA GLY A 206 15.63 0.38 24.23
C GLY A 206 14.54 -0.04 25.23
N ALA A 207 13.71 -1.03 24.87
CA ALA A 207 12.68 -1.59 25.74
C ALA A 207 13.27 -2.17 27.04
N VAL A 208 14.35 -2.97 26.92
CA VAL A 208 15.10 -3.53 28.05
C VAL A 208 15.67 -2.42 28.92
N ALA A 209 16.35 -1.43 28.32
CA ALA A 209 16.96 -0.32 29.05
C ALA A 209 15.95 0.52 29.84
N MET A 210 14.71 0.63 29.34
CA MET A 210 13.61 1.34 29.99
C MET A 210 12.73 0.44 30.87
N ASN A 211 13.01 -0.87 30.92
CA ASN A 211 12.20 -1.88 31.60
C ASN A 211 10.73 -1.89 31.13
N LYS A 212 10.49 -1.69 29.83
CA LYS A 212 9.16 -1.61 29.20
C LYS A 212 8.89 -2.79 28.26
N TYR A 213 8.24 -3.81 28.80
CA TYR A 213 7.90 -5.04 28.08
C TYR A 213 6.39 -5.18 27.84
N ASP A 214 5.61 -4.19 28.24
CA ASP A 214 4.16 -4.28 28.12
C ASP A 214 3.72 -4.23 26.64
N PRO A 215 2.63 -4.93 26.28
CA PRO A 215 2.11 -4.98 24.92
C PRO A 215 1.91 -3.63 24.24
N GLN A 216 1.48 -2.60 24.97
CA GLN A 216 1.25 -1.27 24.39
C GLN A 216 2.56 -0.66 23.90
N TYR A 217 3.60 -0.71 24.73
CA TYR A 217 4.93 -0.23 24.35
C TYR A 217 5.53 -1.05 23.20
N LEU A 218 5.47 -2.37 23.26
CA LEU A 218 6.03 -3.25 22.22
C LEU A 218 5.34 -3.05 20.87
N ILE A 219 4.01 -2.94 20.85
CA ILE A 219 3.25 -2.67 19.60
C ILE A 219 3.68 -1.34 18.98
N SER A 220 3.75 -0.29 19.78
CA SER A 220 4.14 1.05 19.33
C SER A 220 5.57 1.08 18.77
N ASN A 221 6.50 0.34 19.38
CA ASN A 221 7.93 0.37 19.04
C ASN A 221 8.40 -0.75 18.11
N ILE A 222 7.53 -1.70 17.73
CA ILE A 222 7.84 -2.76 16.77
C ILE A 222 6.92 -2.65 15.56
N SER A 223 5.64 -3.00 15.71
CA SER A 223 4.70 -3.05 14.57
C SER A 223 4.32 -1.67 14.04
N ARG A 224 4.57 -0.60 14.81
CA ARG A 224 4.35 0.79 14.41
C ARG A 224 5.63 1.61 14.42
N ASN A 225 6.77 0.93 14.34
CA ASN A 225 8.09 1.55 14.27
C ASN A 225 8.36 2.12 12.88
N LEU A 226 8.46 3.44 12.78
CA LEU A 226 8.72 4.15 11.53
C LEU A 226 10.18 4.60 11.40
N ARG A 227 11.10 3.85 12.02
CA ARG A 227 12.55 4.03 11.89
C ARG A 227 13.16 2.95 11.00
N HIS A 228 14.14 3.36 10.20
CA HIS A 228 14.88 2.50 9.29
C HIS A 228 16.36 2.46 9.68
N SER A 229 16.80 1.35 10.28
CA SER A 229 18.15 1.19 10.86
C SER A 229 19.29 1.50 9.88
N LEU A 230 19.18 1.06 8.62
CA LEU A 230 20.25 1.26 7.63
C LEU A 230 20.40 2.71 7.15
N THR A 231 19.30 3.44 6.99
CA THR A 231 19.31 4.81 6.44
C THR A 231 19.31 5.87 7.54
N GLY A 232 19.02 5.48 8.79
CA GLY A 232 18.84 6.38 9.91
C GLY A 232 17.52 7.17 9.88
N VAL A 233 16.71 7.03 8.83
CA VAL A 233 15.45 7.76 8.67
C VAL A 233 14.45 7.35 9.75
N ASN A 234 13.83 8.34 10.38
CA ASN A 234 12.64 8.17 11.19
C ASN A 234 11.53 9.07 10.64
N LEU A 235 10.42 8.48 10.21
CA LEU A 235 9.31 9.23 9.59
C LEU A 235 8.53 10.10 10.58
N ARG A 236 8.89 10.07 11.86
CA ARG A 236 8.35 10.95 12.90
C ARG A 236 9.11 12.26 13.05
N ASP A 237 10.30 12.39 12.47
CA ASP A 237 11.16 13.57 12.69
C ASP A 237 10.65 14.79 11.91
N GLU A 238 10.14 14.59 10.69
CA GLU A 238 9.62 15.65 9.82
C GLU A 238 8.19 15.32 9.37
N LEU A 239 7.21 15.83 10.10
CA LEU A 239 5.79 15.61 9.80
C LEU A 239 5.24 16.68 8.85
N PRO A 240 4.37 16.30 7.89
CA PRO A 240 3.52 17.24 7.17
C PRO A 240 2.69 18.11 8.12
N GLU A 241 2.26 19.29 7.67
CA GLU A 241 1.41 20.15 8.50
C GLU A 241 0.04 19.50 8.77
N ASP A 242 -0.62 19.05 7.71
CA ASP A 242 -1.94 18.42 7.74
C ASP A 242 -2.05 17.28 6.71
N ASN A 243 -3.27 16.77 6.50
CA ASN A 243 -3.59 15.71 5.55
C ASN A 243 -4.30 16.22 4.28
N MET A 244 -4.26 17.53 4.00
CA MET A 244 -4.95 18.14 2.85
C MET A 244 -4.20 17.94 1.53
N ARG A 245 -2.90 17.62 1.59
CA ARG A 245 -2.06 17.29 0.43
C ARG A 245 -1.21 16.06 0.73
N GLU A 246 -1.04 15.20 -0.26
CA GLU A 246 -0.22 14.00 -0.08
C GLU A 246 1.27 14.35 0.12
N LYS A 247 1.91 13.62 1.04
CA LYS A 247 3.36 13.63 1.20
C LYS A 247 3.87 12.20 1.06
N PHE A 248 4.32 11.85 -0.15
CA PHE A 248 4.89 10.53 -0.38
C PHE A 248 6.33 10.45 0.14
N VAL A 249 6.60 9.40 0.92
CA VAL A 249 7.93 9.03 1.40
C VAL A 249 8.24 7.60 1.01
N HIS A 250 9.51 7.29 0.73
CA HIS A 250 9.92 5.91 0.46
C HIS A 250 9.71 5.05 1.71
N PHE A 251 9.02 3.91 1.55
CA PHE A 251 8.54 3.07 2.63
C PHE A 251 8.75 1.58 2.30
N GLU A 252 10.00 1.24 2.06
CA GLU A 252 10.48 -0.14 1.92
C GLU A 252 11.44 -0.43 3.07
N ASP A 253 11.51 -1.68 3.48
CA ASP A 253 12.41 -2.18 4.53
C ASP A 253 12.26 -1.68 5.98
N PHE A 254 11.22 -0.88 6.25
CA PHE A 254 10.68 -0.68 7.61
C PHE A 254 10.09 -1.98 8.19
N ILE A 255 9.90 -2.06 9.52
CA ILE A 255 9.18 -3.20 10.11
C ILE A 255 7.74 -3.24 9.56
N PRO A 256 6.88 -2.23 9.82
CA PRO A 256 5.66 -2.07 9.04
C PRO A 256 5.99 -1.72 7.60
N ARG A 257 5.31 -2.35 6.66
CA ARG A 257 5.50 -2.18 5.22
C ARG A 257 4.19 -2.46 4.49
N HIS A 258 4.14 -2.21 3.19
CA HIS A 258 2.91 -2.43 2.42
C HIS A 258 2.35 -3.87 2.54
N SER A 259 3.19 -4.89 2.70
CA SER A 259 2.76 -6.28 2.87
C SER A 259 2.35 -6.67 4.30
N SER A 260 2.44 -5.75 5.27
CA SER A 260 2.05 -6.04 6.65
C SER A 260 0.55 -6.30 6.74
N ALA A 261 0.19 -7.45 7.31
CA ALA A 261 -1.16 -7.99 7.34
C ALA A 261 -1.72 -8.11 8.75
N SER A 262 -0.84 -8.24 9.75
CA SER A 262 -1.25 -8.39 11.15
C SER A 262 -0.05 -8.34 12.09
N ALA A 263 -0.32 -8.24 13.39
CA ALA A 263 0.63 -8.56 14.42
C ALA A 263 -0.05 -9.19 15.64
N ILE A 264 0.66 -10.07 16.35
CA ILE A 264 0.23 -10.62 17.63
C ILE A 264 1.33 -10.45 18.67
N CYS A 265 0.93 -10.11 19.90
CA CYS A 265 1.76 -10.14 21.09
C CYS A 265 1.06 -11.03 22.12
N VAL A 266 1.58 -12.23 22.34
CA VAL A 266 1.09 -13.15 23.36
C VAL A 266 1.88 -12.92 24.64
N VAL A 267 1.19 -12.53 25.70
CA VAL A 267 1.74 -12.51 27.07
C VAL A 267 1.30 -13.81 27.73
N GLY A 268 2.26 -14.71 27.96
CA GLY A 268 2.01 -16.02 28.55
C GLY A 268 1.70 -15.96 30.05
N ALA A 269 1.30 -17.09 30.61
CA ALA A 269 1.21 -17.26 32.04
C ALA A 269 2.61 -17.42 32.65
N LYS A 270 2.81 -16.87 33.85
CA LYS A 270 4.01 -17.11 34.64
C LYS A 270 4.01 -18.55 35.15
N ALA A 271 5.20 -19.17 35.26
CA ALA A 271 5.33 -20.47 35.89
C ALA A 271 4.62 -20.55 37.26
N GLY A 272 3.64 -21.46 37.37
CA GLY A 272 2.83 -21.68 38.57
C GLY A 272 1.51 -20.88 38.64
N GLU A 273 1.26 -19.97 37.70
CA GLU A 273 -0.07 -19.36 37.50
C GLU A 273 -0.99 -20.27 36.65
N ASP A 274 -2.27 -19.94 36.60
CA ASP A 274 -3.21 -20.57 35.68
C ASP A 274 -2.78 -20.31 34.21
N PRO A 275 -2.58 -21.34 33.37
CA PRO A 275 -2.22 -21.15 31.97
C PRO A 275 -3.22 -20.30 31.17
N LEU A 276 -4.49 -20.26 31.60
CA LEU A 276 -5.53 -19.43 31.00
C LEU A 276 -5.38 -17.93 31.30
N CYS A 277 -4.36 -17.53 32.08
CA CYS A 277 -3.93 -16.13 32.19
C CYS A 277 -3.37 -15.57 30.88
N THR A 278 -3.05 -16.43 29.92
CA THR A 278 -2.47 -16.02 28.64
C THR A 278 -3.41 -15.06 27.90
N VAL A 279 -2.85 -13.95 27.41
CA VAL A 279 -3.58 -12.94 26.62
C VAL A 279 -2.85 -12.69 25.32
N MET A 280 -3.57 -12.72 24.21
CA MET A 280 -3.04 -12.34 22.90
C MET A 280 -3.57 -10.97 22.48
N TRP A 281 -2.67 -10.01 22.31
CA TRP A 281 -2.97 -8.68 21.80
C TRP A 281 -2.80 -8.68 20.28
N THR A 282 -3.88 -8.43 19.55
CA THR A 282 -3.95 -8.67 18.11
C THR A 282 -4.16 -7.37 17.35
N LEU A 283 -3.34 -7.12 16.35
CA LEU A 283 -3.57 -6.16 15.28
C LEU A 283 -4.03 -6.95 14.05
N CYS A 284 -5.32 -6.91 13.74
CA CYS A 284 -5.89 -7.63 12.60
C CYS A 284 -6.00 -6.69 11.38
N GLY A 285 -5.30 -6.97 10.30
CA GLY A 285 -5.12 -6.03 9.18
C GLY A 285 -3.84 -5.19 9.32
N PHE A 286 -3.72 -4.15 8.49
CA PHE A 286 -2.48 -3.37 8.40
C PHE A 286 -2.13 -2.68 9.73
N PRO A 287 -0.97 -2.99 10.37
CA PRO A 287 -0.66 -2.55 11.74
C PRO A 287 -0.68 -1.04 12.01
N LEU A 288 -0.52 -0.22 10.98
CA LEU A 288 -0.55 1.25 11.08
C LEU A 288 -1.98 1.84 11.00
N THR A 289 -2.96 1.03 10.61
CA THR A 289 -4.36 1.46 10.40
C THR A 289 -5.38 0.55 11.09
N THR A 290 -4.93 -0.42 11.87
CA THR A 290 -5.78 -1.31 12.68
C THR A 290 -5.65 -1.01 14.18
N ALA A 291 -6.70 -1.29 14.95
CA ALA A 291 -6.72 -1.16 16.40
C ALA A 291 -6.29 -2.48 17.07
N VAL A 292 -5.73 -2.38 18.27
CA VAL A 292 -5.39 -3.54 19.09
C VAL A 292 -6.64 -4.18 19.71
N VAL A 293 -6.66 -5.50 19.70
CA VAL A 293 -7.73 -6.31 20.29
C VAL A 293 -7.12 -7.39 21.20
N PRO A 294 -7.24 -7.28 22.53
CA PRO A 294 -6.83 -8.34 23.44
C PRO A 294 -7.87 -9.47 23.45
N VAL A 295 -7.40 -10.70 23.37
CA VAL A 295 -8.23 -11.91 23.42
C VAL A 295 -7.73 -12.93 24.45
N TRP A 296 -8.69 -13.58 25.09
CA TRP A 296 -8.58 -14.68 26.04
C TRP A 296 -9.31 -15.91 25.50
N LEU A 297 -8.86 -17.10 25.92
CA LEU A 297 -9.62 -18.34 25.75
C LEU A 297 -10.75 -18.41 26.79
N THR A 298 -12.00 -18.35 26.33
CA THR A 298 -13.20 -18.58 27.16
C THR A 298 -13.73 -20.01 26.97
N GLU A 299 -14.50 -20.51 27.93
CA GLU A 299 -15.08 -21.86 27.87
C GLU A 299 -16.07 -22.01 26.72
N ASP A 300 -16.82 -20.94 26.45
CA ASP A 300 -17.81 -20.85 25.36
C ASP A 300 -17.21 -20.46 24.01
N LYS A 301 -15.88 -20.30 23.92
CA LYS A 301 -15.13 -19.98 22.69
C LYS A 301 -15.51 -18.64 22.05
N THR A 302 -15.99 -17.70 22.85
CA THR A 302 -16.32 -16.35 22.40
C THR A 302 -15.07 -15.55 22.06
N LEU A 303 -15.12 -14.83 20.94
CA LEU A 303 -14.14 -13.82 20.52
C LEU A 303 -14.86 -12.48 20.28
N PRO A 304 -14.14 -11.34 20.32
CA PRO A 304 -14.68 -10.07 19.84
C PRO A 304 -15.11 -10.19 18.38
N ALA A 305 -16.32 -9.74 18.07
CA ALA A 305 -16.88 -9.81 16.73
C ALA A 305 -16.02 -9.08 15.71
N ALA A 306 -15.30 -8.03 16.12
CA ALA A 306 -14.43 -7.21 15.28
C ALA A 306 -13.29 -8.01 14.62
N VAL A 307 -12.73 -9.03 15.28
CA VAL A 307 -11.58 -9.81 14.78
C VAL A 307 -11.92 -11.25 14.44
N SER A 308 -13.13 -11.69 14.74
CA SER A 308 -13.57 -13.07 14.50
C SER A 308 -13.82 -13.31 13.02
N MET A 309 -13.38 -14.48 12.52
CA MET A 309 -13.75 -14.99 11.20
C MET A 309 -15.27 -15.08 11.07
N LYS A 310 -15.81 -14.49 10.01
CA LYS A 310 -17.24 -14.53 9.67
C LYS A 310 -17.53 -15.54 8.57
N ASP A 311 -18.82 -15.79 8.32
CA ASP A 311 -19.28 -16.75 7.31
C ASP A 311 -18.89 -16.36 5.88
N ASP A 312 -18.68 -15.06 5.63
CA ASP A 312 -18.18 -14.52 4.36
C ASP A 312 -16.66 -14.59 4.23
N LEU A 313 -15.97 -15.18 5.22
CA LEU A 313 -14.51 -15.33 5.31
C LEU A 313 -13.76 -14.03 5.54
N HIS A 314 -14.36 -13.04 6.21
CA HIS A 314 -13.69 -11.80 6.56
C HIS A 314 -13.73 -11.52 8.08
N SER A 315 -12.96 -10.53 8.54
CA SER A 315 -13.16 -9.93 9.88
C SER A 315 -13.40 -8.42 9.77
N PRO A 316 -14.42 -7.86 10.46
CA PRO A 316 -14.80 -6.45 10.29
C PRO A 316 -13.67 -5.45 10.53
N LEU A 317 -12.79 -5.70 11.51
CA LEU A 317 -11.67 -4.82 11.81
C LEU A 317 -10.58 -4.90 10.74
N CYS A 318 -10.33 -6.09 10.18
CA CYS A 318 -9.36 -6.23 9.10
C CYS A 318 -9.83 -5.46 7.86
N ASP A 319 -11.10 -5.59 7.49
CA ASP A 319 -11.69 -4.85 6.36
C ASP A 319 -11.56 -3.33 6.55
N ALA A 320 -11.92 -2.83 7.74
CA ALA A 320 -11.82 -1.43 8.07
C ALA A 320 -10.37 -0.92 8.04
N ALA A 321 -9.41 -1.72 8.54
CA ALA A 321 -8.00 -1.39 8.50
C ALA A 321 -7.44 -1.37 7.07
N LEU A 322 -7.85 -2.30 6.21
CA LEU A 322 -7.45 -2.35 4.80
C LEU A 322 -8.03 -1.19 4.00
N LEU A 323 -9.27 -0.76 4.29
CA LEU A 323 -9.84 0.44 3.70
C LEU A 323 -9.02 1.69 4.06
N LEU A 324 -8.62 1.84 5.33
CA LEU A 324 -7.75 2.95 5.75
C LEU A 324 -6.33 2.84 5.16
N LYS A 325 -5.81 1.63 4.96
CA LYS A 325 -4.52 1.40 4.29
C LYS A 325 -4.50 1.95 2.88
N ASP A 326 -5.62 1.93 2.16
CA ASP A 326 -5.69 2.49 0.80
C ASP A 326 -5.39 3.99 0.76
N ARG A 327 -5.69 4.72 1.84
CA ARG A 327 -5.33 6.14 1.99
C ARG A 327 -3.83 6.35 2.24
N CYS A 328 -3.18 5.37 2.88
CA CYS A 328 -1.73 5.33 3.07
C CYS A 328 -0.99 4.97 1.77
N PHE A 329 -1.61 4.20 0.88
CA PHE A 329 -1.03 3.78 -0.40
C PHE A 329 -2.03 3.98 -1.57
N PRO A 330 -2.35 5.24 -1.93
CA PRO A 330 -3.35 5.55 -2.95
C PRO A 330 -2.88 5.23 -4.38
N VAL A 331 -1.55 5.18 -4.60
CA VAL A 331 -0.98 4.87 -5.91
C VAL A 331 -0.88 3.35 -6.08
N LYS A 332 -1.78 2.76 -6.88
CA LYS A 332 -1.80 1.29 -7.12
C LYS A 332 -0.95 0.83 -8.31
N ARG A 333 -0.50 1.76 -9.16
CA ARG A 333 0.28 1.46 -10.38
C ARG A 333 1.78 1.36 -10.08
N GLY A 334 2.47 0.48 -10.79
CA GLY A 334 3.94 0.37 -10.75
C GLY A 334 4.47 0.17 -9.33
N SER A 335 5.45 0.98 -8.93
CA SER A 335 6.10 0.91 -7.61
C SER A 335 5.33 1.62 -6.49
N GLY A 336 4.05 1.94 -6.66
CA GLY A 336 3.29 2.73 -5.69
C GLY A 336 3.23 2.15 -4.28
N SER A 337 3.29 0.82 -4.12
CA SER A 337 3.38 0.14 -2.83
C SER A 337 4.66 0.46 -2.03
N LYS A 338 5.69 1.00 -2.68
CA LYS A 338 6.95 1.42 -2.03
C LYS A 338 6.90 2.84 -1.46
N TYR A 339 5.77 3.54 -1.61
CA TYR A 339 5.64 4.94 -1.17
C TYR A 339 4.43 5.11 -0.26
N LEU A 340 4.70 5.50 0.98
CA LEU A 340 3.69 5.81 1.98
C LEU A 340 3.28 7.27 1.84
N ASN A 341 1.97 7.55 1.81
CA ASN A 341 1.45 8.90 2.04
C ASN A 341 1.54 9.22 3.54
N LEU A 342 2.64 9.84 3.95
CA LEU A 342 2.90 10.17 5.35
C LEU A 342 1.83 11.10 5.92
N ALA A 343 1.33 12.07 5.15
CA ALA A 343 0.34 13.04 5.59
C ALA A 343 -0.99 12.41 6.04
N ALA A 344 -1.41 11.32 5.36
CA ALA A 344 -2.58 10.55 5.76
C ALA A 344 -2.37 9.78 7.07
N LEU A 345 -1.15 9.29 7.30
CA LEU A 345 -0.82 8.49 8.47
C LEU A 345 -0.52 9.37 9.71
N LEU A 346 0.29 10.41 9.54
CA LEU A 346 0.82 11.30 10.58
C LEU A 346 0.97 12.74 10.06
N ASN A 347 0.59 13.70 10.88
CA ASN A 347 0.83 15.11 10.61
C ASN A 347 0.91 15.93 11.90
N SER A 348 1.34 17.18 11.80
CA SER A 348 1.56 18.08 12.93
C SER A 348 0.26 18.53 13.62
N ARG A 349 -0.88 18.46 12.93
CA ARG A 349 -2.21 18.71 13.51
C ARG A 349 -2.81 17.52 14.27
N ASN A 350 -2.10 16.40 14.33
CA ASN A 350 -2.56 15.15 14.97
C ASN A 350 -3.87 14.60 14.38
N THR A 351 -4.12 14.83 13.08
CA THR A 351 -5.29 14.28 12.37
C THR A 351 -4.97 13.04 11.54
N GLY A 352 -3.73 12.54 11.64
CA GLY A 352 -3.30 11.33 10.94
C GLY A 352 -3.96 10.07 11.49
N ILE A 353 -4.17 9.07 10.64
CA ILE A 353 -4.88 7.83 11.00
C ILE A 353 -4.29 7.18 12.25
N LEU A 354 -2.95 7.07 12.33
CA LEU A 354 -2.30 6.42 13.47
C LEU A 354 -2.44 7.24 14.76
N GLN A 355 -2.35 8.57 14.68
CA GLN A 355 -2.51 9.45 15.85
C GLN A 355 -3.92 9.37 16.44
N LEU A 356 -4.93 9.30 15.58
CA LEU A 356 -6.32 9.14 16.00
C LEU A 356 -6.56 7.74 16.60
N LEU A 357 -6.04 6.67 15.97
CA LEU A 357 -6.13 5.30 16.49
C LEU A 357 -5.51 5.17 17.89
N GLU A 358 -4.30 5.72 18.08
CA GLU A 358 -3.60 5.70 19.37
C GLU A 358 -4.43 6.34 20.51
N THR A 359 -5.24 7.35 20.18
CA THR A 359 -6.12 8.02 21.17
C THR A 359 -7.19 7.06 21.69
N PHE A 360 -7.85 6.31 20.80
CA PHE A 360 -8.93 5.39 21.17
C PHE A 360 -8.41 4.09 21.83
N GLU A 361 -7.20 3.66 21.47
CA GLU A 361 -6.59 2.44 22.02
C GLU A 361 -6.16 2.57 23.48
N ASN A 362 -5.89 3.79 23.96
CA ASN A 362 -5.55 4.02 25.36
C ASN A 362 -6.67 3.51 26.30
N GLU A 363 -7.94 3.63 25.90
CA GLU A 363 -9.06 3.09 26.69
C GLU A 363 -9.13 1.56 26.63
N ILE A 364 -8.82 0.96 25.47
CA ILE A 364 -8.75 -0.50 25.29
C ILE A 364 -7.70 -1.07 26.23
N PHE A 365 -6.46 -0.55 26.19
CA PHE A 365 -5.38 -0.99 27.08
C PHE A 365 -5.76 -0.80 28.55
N LYS A 366 -6.28 0.39 28.92
CA LYS A 366 -6.66 0.69 30.30
C LYS A 366 -7.66 -0.34 30.85
N LYS A 367 -8.78 -0.56 30.15
CA LYS A 367 -9.84 -1.48 30.58
C LYS A 367 -9.38 -2.95 30.57
N ALA A 368 -8.58 -3.35 29.57
CA ALA A 368 -8.00 -4.68 29.54
C ALA A 368 -7.06 -4.93 30.73
N TYR A 369 -6.18 -3.97 31.06
CA TYR A 369 -5.31 -4.11 32.23
C TYR A 369 -6.07 -4.06 33.56
N GLU A 370 -7.14 -3.27 33.68
CA GLU A 370 -8.03 -3.32 34.85
C GLU A 370 -8.67 -4.70 35.00
N LEU A 371 -9.11 -5.31 33.89
CA LEU A 371 -9.64 -6.67 33.88
C LEU A 371 -8.59 -7.71 34.29
N ILE A 372 -7.38 -7.64 33.73
CA ILE A 372 -6.25 -8.53 34.09
C ILE A 372 -5.89 -8.40 35.59
N ARG A 373 -5.72 -7.17 36.09
CA ARG A 373 -5.34 -6.91 37.49
C ARG A 373 -6.39 -7.37 38.50
N SER A 374 -7.64 -7.48 38.08
CA SER A 374 -8.72 -7.97 38.95
C SER A 374 -8.71 -9.49 39.18
N ALA A 375 -7.86 -10.24 38.47
CA ALA A 375 -7.68 -11.68 38.62
C ALA A 375 -6.18 -12.04 38.64
N PRO A 376 -5.43 -11.67 39.70
CA PRO A 376 -3.99 -11.93 39.76
C PRO A 376 -3.69 -13.44 39.71
N GLY A 377 -2.84 -13.84 38.77
CA GLY A 377 -2.44 -15.24 38.54
C GLY A 377 -3.56 -16.17 38.08
N ARG A 378 -4.71 -15.62 37.65
CA ARG A 378 -5.85 -16.36 37.11
C ARG A 378 -6.43 -15.69 35.86
N LYS A 379 -7.14 -16.46 35.03
CA LYS A 379 -7.97 -15.84 33.98
C LYS A 379 -9.10 -15.02 34.63
N PRO A 380 -9.44 -13.83 34.10
CA PRO A 380 -10.69 -13.16 34.46
C PRO A 380 -11.91 -14.06 34.22
N ASP A 381 -13.00 -13.81 34.96
CA ASP A 381 -14.25 -14.55 34.78
C ASP A 381 -14.82 -14.32 33.37
N ASP A 382 -15.35 -15.39 32.75
CA ASP A 382 -15.84 -15.39 31.37
C ASP A 382 -16.96 -14.37 31.14
N LYS A 383 -17.83 -14.14 32.13
CA LYS A 383 -18.88 -13.11 32.01
C LYS A 383 -18.24 -11.73 31.86
N ARG A 384 -17.19 -11.44 32.64
CA ARG A 384 -16.50 -10.14 32.57
C ARG A 384 -15.70 -9.99 31.27
N ILE A 385 -15.14 -11.08 30.74
CA ILE A 385 -14.50 -11.08 29.42
C ILE A 385 -15.54 -10.77 28.33
N ARG A 386 -16.70 -11.42 28.36
CA ARG A 386 -17.81 -11.14 27.42
C ARG A 386 -18.32 -9.70 27.51
N ASP A 387 -18.51 -9.20 28.74
CA ASP A 387 -18.93 -7.81 28.98
C ASP A 387 -17.90 -6.82 28.39
N TYR A 388 -16.60 -7.13 28.55
CA TYR A 388 -15.51 -6.35 27.94
C TYR A 388 -15.49 -6.45 26.41
N TYR A 389 -15.66 -7.64 25.83
CA TYR A 389 -15.71 -7.81 24.37
C TYR A 389 -16.88 -7.08 23.73
N LYS A 390 -18.06 -7.11 24.35
CA LYS A 390 -19.22 -6.34 23.87
C LYS A 390 -18.91 -4.84 23.82
N TRP A 391 -18.36 -4.30 24.92
CA TRP A 391 -17.92 -2.90 24.95
C TRP A 391 -16.85 -2.61 23.89
N LEU A 392 -15.89 -3.53 23.72
CA LEU A 392 -14.79 -3.38 22.78
C LEU A 392 -15.29 -3.33 21.32
N ASP A 393 -16.21 -4.21 20.95
CA ASP A 393 -16.81 -4.25 19.61
C ASP A 393 -17.55 -2.93 19.32
N ASP A 394 -18.36 -2.44 20.26
CA ASP A 394 -19.06 -1.15 20.14
C ASP A 394 -18.06 0.02 20.01
N HIS A 395 -17.03 0.04 20.87
CA HIS A 395 -16.00 1.08 20.89
C HIS A 395 -15.18 1.13 19.60
N ILE A 396 -14.78 -0.03 19.06
CA ILE A 396 -14.08 -0.13 17.78
C ILE A 396 -14.98 0.35 16.65
N ALA A 397 -16.23 -0.13 16.59
CA ALA A 397 -17.16 0.29 15.54
C ALA A 397 -17.38 1.82 15.56
N ASP A 398 -17.58 2.42 16.72
CA ASP A 398 -17.70 3.88 16.88
C ASP A 398 -16.43 4.63 16.47
N SER A 399 -15.26 4.13 16.90
CA SER A 399 -13.97 4.74 16.56
C SER A 399 -13.74 4.75 15.05
N TYR A 400 -13.96 3.63 14.35
CA TYR A 400 -13.79 3.56 12.90
C TYR A 400 -14.86 4.32 12.14
N ARG A 401 -16.09 4.40 12.65
CA ARG A 401 -17.11 5.31 12.09
C ARG A 401 -16.67 6.77 12.17
N SER A 402 -16.01 7.17 13.26
CA SER A 402 -15.44 8.53 13.36
C SER A 402 -14.29 8.75 12.39
N LEU A 403 -13.37 7.78 12.25
CA LEU A 403 -12.22 7.84 11.32
C LEU A 403 -12.64 7.92 9.85
N SER A 404 -13.68 7.17 9.49
CA SER A 404 -14.31 7.21 8.16
C SER A 404 -15.20 8.44 8.00
N GLY A 405 -15.82 8.93 9.09
CA GLY A 405 -16.64 10.13 9.15
C GLY A 405 -15.87 11.45 8.98
N PHE A 406 -14.54 11.45 9.15
CA PHE A 406 -13.71 12.57 8.68
C PHE A 406 -13.76 12.74 7.14
N GLU A 407 -14.34 11.79 6.38
CA GLU A 407 -14.67 11.98 4.96
C GLU A 407 -15.96 12.76 4.71
N THR A 408 -16.92 12.86 5.65
CA THR A 408 -18.12 13.69 5.37
C THR A 408 -17.83 15.18 5.41
N ALA A 409 -16.66 15.59 5.90
CA ALA A 409 -16.17 16.95 5.76
C ALA A 409 -15.49 17.22 4.41
N HIS A 410 -15.05 16.18 3.66
CA HIS A 410 -14.20 16.37 2.46
C HIS A 410 -14.45 15.42 1.28
N LYS A 411 -15.54 14.65 1.23
CA LYS A 411 -16.22 14.45 -0.05
C LYS A 411 -16.70 15.83 -0.46
N HIS A 412 -15.92 16.52 -1.28
CA HIS A 412 -16.49 17.52 -2.15
C HIS A 412 -17.60 16.78 -2.90
N ASN A 413 -18.85 16.93 -2.46
CA ASN A 413 -19.98 16.84 -3.36
C ASN A 413 -19.56 17.77 -4.49
N LEU A 414 -19.13 17.19 -5.61
CA LEU A 414 -18.97 17.96 -6.83
C LEU A 414 -20.33 18.64 -6.98
N PRO A 415 -20.38 19.98 -7.00
CA PRO A 415 -21.63 20.68 -7.21
C PRO A 415 -22.32 20.05 -8.42
N ASP A 416 -23.65 19.99 -8.44
CA ASP A 416 -24.36 19.37 -9.56
C ASP A 416 -23.93 20.02 -10.90
N GLU A 417 -23.51 21.29 -10.87
CA GLU A 417 -22.95 22.03 -11.99
C GLU A 417 -21.55 21.55 -12.47
N PHE A 418 -20.89 20.62 -11.78
CA PHE A 418 -19.68 19.94 -12.26
C PHE A 418 -19.98 18.57 -12.88
N ILE A 419 -21.08 17.93 -12.48
CA ILE A 419 -21.53 16.64 -13.02
C ILE A 419 -22.30 16.87 -14.32
N ASP A 420 -23.16 17.91 -14.35
CA ASP A 420 -23.89 18.38 -15.52
C ASP A 420 -23.64 19.89 -15.68
N PRO A 421 -22.49 20.28 -16.28
CA PRO A 421 -22.12 21.68 -16.36
C PRO A 421 -23.08 22.48 -17.25
N PRO A 422 -23.36 23.75 -16.89
CA PRO A 422 -24.10 24.65 -17.77
C PRO A 422 -23.52 24.63 -19.20
N ARG A 423 -24.40 24.75 -20.20
CA ARG A 423 -24.03 24.63 -21.63
C ARG A 423 -22.85 25.50 -22.07
N GLU A 424 -22.61 26.63 -21.39
CA GLU A 424 -21.48 27.54 -21.65
C GLU A 424 -20.10 26.95 -21.32
N PHE A 425 -20.05 25.89 -20.51
CA PHE A 425 -18.83 25.16 -20.16
C PHE A 425 -18.67 23.84 -20.93
N SER A 426 -19.56 23.58 -21.90
CA SER A 426 -19.38 22.44 -22.81
C SER A 426 -18.15 22.62 -23.71
N VAL A 427 -17.67 21.51 -24.28
CA VAL A 427 -16.59 21.58 -25.27
C VAL A 427 -17.03 22.45 -26.45
N MET A 428 -16.15 23.35 -26.90
CA MET A 428 -16.38 24.23 -28.05
C MET A 428 -15.33 23.95 -29.14
N PRO A 429 -15.55 22.92 -29.99
CA PRO A 429 -14.57 22.54 -30.99
C PRO A 429 -14.42 23.61 -32.08
N PHE A 430 -13.25 23.62 -32.71
CA PHE A 430 -13.09 24.24 -34.01
C PHE A 430 -13.81 23.41 -35.06
N TRP A 431 -14.94 23.90 -35.54
CA TRP A 431 -15.71 23.26 -36.58
C TRP A 431 -15.16 23.64 -37.95
N PHE A 432 -14.44 22.69 -38.55
CA PHE A 432 -13.76 22.93 -39.81
C PHE A 432 -14.75 23.00 -40.97
N TRP A 433 -14.80 24.15 -41.60
CA TRP A 433 -15.51 24.38 -42.86
C TRP A 433 -14.52 24.23 -44.01
N ASN A 434 -14.57 23.08 -44.69
CA ASN A 434 -13.58 22.67 -45.70
C ASN A 434 -14.21 21.98 -46.92
N ASP A 435 -15.52 22.16 -47.13
CA ASP A 435 -16.25 21.65 -48.29
C ASP A 435 -17.43 22.59 -48.61
N THR A 436 -18.25 22.22 -49.59
CA THR A 436 -19.43 22.94 -50.02
C THR A 436 -20.41 23.14 -48.86
N LEU A 437 -20.58 24.41 -48.46
CA LEU A 437 -21.42 24.84 -47.35
C LEU A 437 -22.91 24.81 -47.71
N ARG A 438 -23.49 23.61 -47.73
CA ARG A 438 -24.93 23.39 -47.92
C ARG A 438 -25.68 23.61 -46.60
N ASP A 439 -26.72 24.42 -46.62
CA ASP A 439 -27.51 24.79 -45.43
C ASP A 439 -28.04 23.57 -44.67
N ALA A 440 -28.53 22.56 -45.39
CA ALA A 440 -29.01 21.32 -44.77
C ALA A 440 -27.92 20.55 -44.01
N GLU A 441 -26.67 20.60 -44.49
CA GLU A 441 -25.55 19.91 -43.83
C GLU A 441 -25.07 20.69 -42.61
N ILE A 442 -25.03 22.02 -42.69
CA ILE A 442 -24.76 22.91 -41.54
C ILE A 442 -25.75 22.61 -40.41
N ILE A 443 -27.05 22.57 -40.73
CA ILE A 443 -28.11 22.28 -39.74
C ILE A 443 -27.96 20.87 -39.17
N ARG A 444 -27.70 19.87 -40.02
CA ARG A 444 -27.51 18.48 -39.58
C ARG A 444 -26.32 18.32 -38.63
N GLN A 445 -25.18 18.94 -38.93
CA GLN A 445 -23.98 18.86 -38.09
C GLN A 445 -24.17 19.57 -36.74
N ILE A 446 -24.88 20.70 -36.70
CA ILE A 446 -25.22 21.37 -35.45
C ILE A 446 -26.15 20.49 -34.59
N ALA A 447 -27.12 19.80 -35.20
CA ALA A 447 -27.96 18.83 -34.49
C ALA A 447 -27.15 17.64 -33.94
N ASP A 448 -26.11 17.21 -34.67
CA ASP A 448 -25.21 16.13 -34.26
C ASP A 448 -24.29 16.54 -33.10
N PHE A 449 -23.89 17.81 -33.03
CA PHE A 449 -23.18 18.35 -31.87
C PHE A 449 -24.04 18.28 -30.60
N GLU A 450 -25.30 18.72 -30.68
CA GLU A 450 -26.21 18.70 -29.54
C GLU A 450 -26.45 17.26 -29.02
N SER A 451 -26.63 16.29 -29.92
CA SER A 451 -26.86 14.88 -29.54
C SER A 451 -25.66 14.22 -28.85
N HIS A 452 -24.47 14.81 -28.97
CA HIS A 452 -23.22 14.34 -28.36
C HIS A 452 -22.71 15.25 -27.23
N GLY A 453 -23.56 16.15 -26.70
CA GLY A 453 -23.21 16.99 -25.54
C GLY A 453 -22.29 18.17 -25.86
N VAL A 454 -22.21 18.57 -27.12
CA VAL A 454 -21.46 19.75 -27.57
C VAL A 454 -22.47 20.90 -27.73
N TYR A 455 -22.35 21.95 -26.91
CA TYR A 455 -23.29 23.08 -26.91
C TYR A 455 -22.65 24.39 -27.33
N GLY A 456 -21.45 24.37 -27.89
CA GLY A 456 -20.90 25.51 -28.60
C GLY A 456 -19.88 25.10 -29.65
N PHE A 457 -19.50 26.01 -30.54
CA PHE A 457 -18.49 25.76 -31.56
C PHE A 457 -17.85 27.05 -32.06
N VAL A 458 -16.63 26.93 -32.59
CA VAL A 458 -15.94 27.99 -33.32
C VAL A 458 -16.08 27.70 -34.81
N ILE A 459 -16.70 28.60 -35.57
CA ILE A 459 -16.75 28.46 -37.04
C ILE A 459 -15.34 28.68 -37.58
N HIS A 460 -14.77 27.66 -38.23
CA HIS A 460 -13.36 27.66 -38.61
C HIS A 460 -13.15 27.27 -40.08
N PRO A 461 -13.14 28.23 -41.02
CA PRO A 461 -12.82 27.99 -42.42
C PRO A 461 -11.45 27.35 -42.60
N ARG A 462 -11.33 26.39 -43.51
CA ARG A 462 -10.07 25.71 -43.84
C ARG A 462 -9.95 25.47 -45.35
N VAL A 463 -8.75 25.04 -45.75
CA VAL A 463 -8.48 24.58 -47.12
C VAL A 463 -9.51 23.51 -47.51
N GLY A 464 -10.15 23.72 -48.66
CA GLY A 464 -11.22 22.85 -49.19
C GLY A 464 -12.54 23.58 -49.46
N LEU A 465 -12.70 24.80 -48.95
CA LEU A 465 -13.85 25.65 -49.30
C LEU A 465 -13.91 25.95 -50.80
N PRO A 466 -15.13 25.99 -51.39
CA PRO A 466 -15.31 26.41 -52.78
C PRO A 466 -14.75 27.81 -53.03
N GLN A 467 -14.15 28.02 -54.20
CA GLN A 467 -13.49 29.29 -54.59
C GLN A 467 -14.43 30.51 -54.55
N ASN A 468 -15.74 30.31 -54.67
CA ASN A 468 -16.74 31.37 -54.56
C ASN A 468 -17.07 31.76 -53.11
N VAL A 469 -16.66 30.97 -52.11
CA VAL A 469 -16.87 31.24 -50.68
C VAL A 469 -15.64 31.95 -50.12
N LYS A 470 -15.50 33.24 -50.45
CA LYS A 470 -14.41 34.09 -49.95
C LYS A 470 -14.59 34.40 -48.47
N TRP A 471 -13.49 34.50 -47.72
CA TRP A 471 -13.50 34.94 -46.32
C TRP A 471 -14.20 36.30 -46.18
N LEU A 472 -15.18 36.38 -45.27
CA LEU A 472 -16.10 37.52 -45.07
C LEU A 472 -16.86 38.00 -46.33
N GLY A 473 -16.91 37.19 -47.39
CA GLY A 473 -17.72 37.46 -48.57
C GLY A 473 -19.21 37.15 -48.35
N PRO A 474 -20.10 37.57 -49.28
CA PRO A 474 -21.55 37.37 -49.13
C PRO A 474 -21.97 35.92 -48.86
N GLU A 475 -21.36 34.95 -49.55
CA GLU A 475 -21.66 33.52 -49.37
C GLU A 475 -21.21 32.98 -48.01
N MET A 476 -20.05 33.42 -47.51
CA MET A 476 -19.56 33.04 -46.19
C MET A 476 -20.48 33.61 -45.09
N ILE A 477 -20.86 34.89 -45.20
CA ILE A 477 -21.77 35.54 -44.27
C ILE A 477 -23.16 34.88 -44.30
N ARG A 478 -23.65 34.49 -45.48
CA ARG A 478 -24.89 33.70 -45.62
C ARG A 478 -24.81 32.39 -44.83
N ALA A 479 -23.74 31.61 -45.04
CA ALA A 479 -23.54 30.34 -44.33
C ALA A 479 -23.39 30.54 -42.80
N MET A 480 -22.65 31.56 -42.36
CA MET A 480 -22.53 31.92 -40.95
C MET A 480 -23.89 32.25 -40.34
N ASN A 481 -24.74 33.01 -41.04
CA ASN A 481 -26.09 33.31 -40.58
C ASN A 481 -26.96 32.05 -40.41
N VAL A 482 -26.81 31.06 -41.29
CA VAL A 482 -27.50 29.76 -41.14
C VAL A 482 -27.03 29.05 -39.86
N ALA A 483 -25.72 28.96 -39.65
CA ALA A 483 -25.15 28.32 -38.47
C ALA A 483 -25.52 29.03 -37.16
N ILE A 484 -25.43 30.37 -37.13
CA ILE A 484 -25.79 31.21 -35.98
C ILE A 484 -27.29 31.09 -35.69
N GLY A 485 -28.13 31.14 -36.72
CA GLY A 485 -29.58 31.01 -36.56
C GLY A 485 -29.98 29.65 -36.00
N GLU A 486 -29.33 28.57 -36.43
CA GLU A 486 -29.60 27.23 -35.92
C GLU A 486 -29.07 27.03 -34.49
N ALA A 487 -27.86 27.51 -34.19
CA ALA A 487 -27.32 27.49 -32.82
C ALA A 487 -28.21 28.24 -31.83
N ALA A 488 -28.73 29.42 -32.23
CA ALA A 488 -29.67 30.19 -31.41
C ALA A 488 -30.95 29.41 -31.10
N ARG A 489 -31.51 28.65 -32.06
CA ARG A 489 -32.70 27.81 -31.82
C ARG A 489 -32.43 26.67 -30.83
N ARG A 490 -31.18 26.21 -30.73
CA ARG A 490 -30.76 25.09 -29.88
C ARG A 490 -30.10 25.53 -28.58
N ASN A 491 -30.10 26.83 -28.28
CA ASN A 491 -29.42 27.37 -27.10
C ASN A 491 -27.94 26.95 -27.04
N MET A 492 -27.23 27.12 -28.16
CA MET A 492 -25.81 26.83 -28.34
C MET A 492 -25.00 28.12 -28.53
N TYR A 493 -23.74 28.08 -28.13
CA TYR A 493 -22.80 29.19 -28.26
C TYR A 493 -22.06 29.14 -29.61
N VAL A 494 -21.96 30.28 -30.28
CA VAL A 494 -21.13 30.42 -31.48
C VAL A 494 -20.02 31.40 -31.19
N ILE A 495 -18.78 30.92 -31.25
CA ILE A 495 -17.61 31.78 -31.18
C ILE A 495 -17.29 32.23 -32.60
N LEU A 496 -17.39 33.54 -32.82
CA LEU A 496 -16.96 34.19 -34.05
C LEU A 496 -15.54 34.67 -33.89
N TYR A 497 -14.74 34.45 -34.92
CA TYR A 497 -13.36 34.90 -34.98
C TYR A 497 -13.11 35.58 -36.33
N ASP A 498 -12.30 36.63 -36.34
CA ASP A 498 -12.09 37.55 -37.47
C ASP A 498 -10.98 37.09 -38.42
N GLU A 499 -10.79 35.78 -38.53
CA GLU A 499 -9.71 35.18 -39.33
C GLU A 499 -10.17 33.98 -40.16
N GLY A 500 -9.65 33.87 -41.38
CA GLY A 500 -9.84 32.69 -42.22
C GLY A 500 -8.59 31.79 -42.26
N MET A 501 -8.82 30.47 -42.23
CA MET A 501 -7.83 29.39 -42.28
C MET A 501 -6.93 29.19 -41.06
N TYR A 502 -6.29 30.24 -40.52
CA TYR A 502 -5.33 30.09 -39.41
C TYR A 502 -5.31 31.31 -38.47
N PRO A 503 -5.39 31.14 -37.13
CA PRO A 503 -5.47 32.23 -36.15
C PRO A 503 -4.15 32.99 -35.95
N SER A 504 -3.73 33.75 -36.97
CA SER A 504 -2.47 34.49 -36.97
C SER A 504 -2.58 35.94 -37.46
N GLY A 505 -3.80 36.47 -37.64
CA GLY A 505 -4.03 37.88 -38.03
C GLY A 505 -3.82 38.16 -39.53
N SER A 506 -3.98 37.17 -40.40
CA SER A 506 -3.83 37.33 -41.85
C SER A 506 -5.12 37.74 -42.56
N SER A 507 -6.28 37.60 -41.89
CA SER A 507 -7.63 37.61 -42.46
C SER A 507 -7.71 36.83 -43.77
N SER A 508 -7.27 35.56 -43.77
CA SER A 508 -7.17 34.73 -44.99
C SER A 508 -6.30 35.34 -46.10
N GLY A 509 -5.25 36.07 -45.72
CA GLY A 509 -4.33 36.75 -46.65
C GLY A 509 -4.73 38.20 -47.03
N GLN A 510 -5.93 38.66 -46.66
CA GLN A 510 -6.39 40.04 -46.98
C GLN A 510 -5.48 41.12 -46.39
N VAL A 511 -4.83 40.85 -45.25
CA VAL A 511 -3.89 41.80 -44.63
C VAL A 511 -2.68 42.05 -45.53
N VAL A 512 -2.11 40.98 -46.11
CA VAL A 512 -0.94 41.07 -47.00
C VAL A 512 -1.34 41.56 -48.39
N GLU A 513 -2.52 41.16 -48.88
CA GLU A 513 -3.08 41.69 -50.14
C GLU A 513 -3.22 43.22 -50.09
N LYS A 514 -3.72 43.76 -48.96
CA LYS A 514 -3.86 45.21 -48.76
C LYS A 514 -2.53 45.91 -48.48
N ASN A 515 -1.63 45.27 -47.73
CA ASN A 515 -0.30 45.81 -47.44
C ASN A 515 0.76 44.71 -47.52
N PRO A 516 1.45 44.57 -48.66
CA PRO A 516 2.49 43.57 -48.85
C PRO A 516 3.65 43.65 -47.84
N ALA A 517 3.87 44.80 -47.20
CA ALA A 517 4.91 44.96 -46.19
C ALA A 517 4.67 44.14 -44.91
N HIS A 518 3.44 43.69 -44.67
CA HIS A 518 3.05 42.82 -43.56
C HIS A 518 3.20 41.32 -43.87
N ALA A 519 3.70 40.95 -45.06
CA ALA A 519 4.02 39.57 -45.36
C ALA A 519 5.01 38.99 -44.33
N ALA A 520 4.83 37.71 -43.99
CA ALA A 520 5.76 36.99 -43.13
C ALA A 520 7.17 37.03 -43.73
N ARG A 521 8.16 37.28 -42.87
CA ARG A 521 9.59 37.28 -43.25
C ARG A 521 10.24 36.04 -42.65
N GLY A 522 10.92 35.27 -43.49
CA GLY A 522 11.73 34.14 -43.06
C GLY A 522 13.19 34.54 -42.87
N LEU A 523 13.92 33.77 -42.07
CA LEU A 523 15.38 33.80 -42.07
C LEU A 523 15.88 32.71 -43.02
N ALA A 524 16.83 33.06 -43.88
CA ALA A 524 17.51 32.09 -44.72
C ALA A 524 19.01 32.08 -44.42
N LYS A 525 19.69 31.00 -44.84
CA LYS A 525 21.14 30.88 -44.69
C LYS A 525 21.82 30.79 -46.06
N ILE A 526 22.97 31.43 -46.19
CA ILE A 526 23.91 31.27 -47.29
C ILE A 526 25.21 30.73 -46.69
N ASP A 527 25.63 29.54 -47.12
CA ASP A 527 26.94 29.00 -46.73
C ASP A 527 28.02 29.65 -47.60
N LEU A 528 29.08 30.16 -46.98
CA LEU A 528 30.16 30.96 -47.57
C LEU A 528 31.50 30.26 -47.40
N LYS A 529 32.35 30.34 -48.43
CA LYS A 529 33.76 29.93 -48.33
C LYS A 529 34.61 30.99 -47.65
N GLU A 530 35.84 30.63 -47.27
CA GLU A 530 36.81 31.54 -46.68
C GLU A 530 37.07 32.74 -47.61
N GLY A 531 36.88 33.96 -47.08
CA GLY A 531 37.01 35.21 -47.83
C GLY A 531 35.86 35.55 -48.79
N GLU A 532 34.82 34.72 -48.88
CA GLU A 532 33.64 34.97 -49.72
C GLU A 532 32.65 35.90 -49.01
N GLU A 533 32.13 36.90 -49.71
CA GLU A 533 31.07 37.80 -49.24
C GLU A 533 29.70 37.35 -49.75
N PRO A 534 28.62 37.44 -48.93
CA PRO A 534 27.30 36.98 -49.32
C PRO A 534 26.72 37.86 -50.45
N ARG A 535 26.21 37.22 -51.49
CA ARG A 535 25.44 37.89 -52.55
C ARG A 535 23.97 37.94 -52.14
N LEU A 536 23.47 39.15 -51.87
CA LEU A 536 22.09 39.37 -51.46
C LEU A 536 21.21 39.77 -52.65
N GLU A 537 20.03 39.18 -52.76
CA GLU A 537 19.02 39.61 -53.72
C GLU A 537 18.29 40.87 -53.23
N GLU A 538 17.56 41.52 -54.14
CA GLU A 538 16.76 42.69 -53.81
C GLU A 538 15.71 42.34 -52.74
N GLY A 539 15.72 43.09 -51.63
CA GLY A 539 14.84 42.87 -50.49
C GLY A 539 15.42 41.97 -49.37
N TRP A 540 16.55 41.31 -49.59
CA TRP A 540 17.24 40.54 -48.53
C TRP A 540 17.99 41.47 -47.58
N LYS A 541 18.07 41.09 -46.29
CA LYS A 541 18.78 41.87 -45.27
C LYS A 541 19.74 40.99 -44.51
N LEU A 542 21.04 41.18 -44.73
CA LEU A 542 22.04 40.50 -43.92
C LEU A 542 21.84 40.83 -42.43
N ILE A 543 21.55 39.80 -41.64
CA ILE A 543 21.36 39.90 -40.19
C ILE A 543 22.71 39.72 -39.50
N THR A 544 23.44 38.66 -39.86
CA THR A 544 24.77 38.37 -39.30
C THR A 544 25.54 37.39 -40.17
N ILE A 545 26.86 37.31 -39.98
CA ILE A 545 27.70 36.24 -40.49
C ILE A 545 28.27 35.49 -39.29
N ALA A 546 27.95 34.20 -39.20
CA ALA A 546 28.44 33.32 -38.15
C ALA A 546 29.61 32.48 -38.67
N GLU A 547 30.71 32.47 -37.92
CA GLU A 547 31.84 31.57 -38.13
C GLU A 547 31.47 30.15 -37.69
N ARG A 548 31.87 29.15 -38.49
CA ARG A 548 31.63 27.72 -38.24
C ARG A 548 32.95 26.95 -38.24
N PRO A 549 33.01 25.77 -37.58
CA PRO A 549 34.23 24.97 -37.54
C PRO A 549 34.82 24.69 -38.93
N GLY A 550 36.15 24.78 -39.05
CA GLY A 550 36.87 24.52 -40.30
C GLY A 550 36.90 25.69 -41.29
N ASN A 551 36.99 26.94 -40.81
CA ASN A 551 37.02 28.19 -41.61
C ASN A 551 35.80 28.40 -42.53
N ASN A 552 34.67 27.74 -42.25
CA ASN A 552 33.44 27.94 -43.01
C ASN A 552 32.62 29.05 -42.38
N ARG A 553 31.93 29.83 -43.21
CA ARG A 553 31.11 30.96 -42.77
C ARG A 553 29.67 30.74 -43.19
N THR A 554 28.70 31.22 -42.41
CA THR A 554 27.29 31.21 -42.82
C THR A 554 26.71 32.61 -42.62
N ALA A 555 26.25 33.23 -43.71
CA ALA A 555 25.44 34.44 -43.63
C ALA A 555 23.99 34.07 -43.33
N VAL A 556 23.40 34.73 -42.34
CA VAL A 556 21.97 34.66 -42.03
C VAL A 556 21.34 35.95 -42.54
N ILE A 557 20.33 35.81 -43.39
CA ILE A 557 19.69 36.89 -44.16
C ILE A 557 18.18 36.92 -43.98
#